data_AF-A0A6I0F0D8-F1
#
_entry.id   AF-A0A6I0F0D8-F1
#
_cell.length_a   1.000
_cell.length_b   1.000
_cell.length_c   1.000
_cell.angle_alpha   90.00
_cell.angle_beta   90.00
_cell.angle_gamma   90.00
#
_symmetry.space_group_name_H-M   'P 1'
#
loop_
_entity.id
_entity.type
_entity.pdbx_description
1 polymer ?
#
loop_
_entity_poly.entity_id
_entity_poly.type
_entity_poly.pdbx_seq_one_letter_code
_entity_poly.pdbx_strand_id
1 'polypeptide(L)'
;MPKGGFGNLIALPLQKETRKHGNSEFVDENFQSYDDQWAYLNNIRKMNEEEVGKGILNLCNGNEYGDLKKEELEEKPWLRNKKSKYELSQKDFPMEGGIVLANMI
;
A
#
# COMPACT_ATOMS: atom_id res chain seq x y z
N MET A 1 4.49 13.99 -16.39
CA MET A 1 3.94 12.90 -15.54
C MET A 1 4.49 11.57 -16.05
N PRO A 2 5.10 10.73 -15.20
CA PRO A 2 5.61 9.44 -15.66
C PRO A 2 4.46 8.52 -16.09
N LYS A 3 4.69 7.72 -17.14
CA LYS A 3 3.71 6.77 -17.70
C LYS A 3 3.61 5.55 -16.80
N GLY A 4 2.66 5.59 -15.86
CA GLY A 4 2.39 4.49 -14.93
C GLY A 4 2.03 5.07 -13.59
N GLY A 5 0.82 5.63 -13.49
CA GLY A 5 0.32 6.19 -12.24
C GLY A 5 0.37 5.14 -11.15
N PHE A 6 1.15 5.40 -10.09
CA PHE A 6 0.93 4.74 -8.82
C PHE A 6 -0.51 5.04 -8.42
N GLY A 7 -1.29 3.99 -8.13
CA GLY A 7 -2.65 4.16 -7.64
C GLY A 7 -2.63 5.15 -6.48
N ASN A 8 -3.51 6.15 -6.52
CA ASN A 8 -3.64 7.09 -5.42
C ASN A 8 -3.74 6.30 -4.12
N LEU A 9 -3.05 6.74 -3.06
CA LEU A 9 -3.28 6.20 -1.73
C LEU A 9 -4.72 6.55 -1.34
N ILE A 10 -5.68 5.69 -1.69
CA ILE A 10 -7.09 5.90 -1.35
C ILE A 10 -7.23 5.45 0.10
N ALA A 11 -6.94 6.35 1.04
CA ALA A 11 -7.48 6.22 2.38
C ALA A 11 -9.00 6.36 2.24
N LEU A 12 -9.71 5.24 2.15
CA LEU A 12 -11.16 5.26 2.20
C LEU A 12 -11.57 5.89 3.54
N PRO A 13 -12.56 6.78 3.57
CA PRO A 13 -13.06 7.33 4.82
C PRO A 13 -13.51 6.18 5.72
N LEU A 14 -13.30 6.30 7.04
CA LEU A 14 -13.72 5.28 8.01
C LEU A 14 -15.21 4.96 7.81
N GLN A 15 -15.51 3.76 7.32
CA GLN A 15 -16.87 3.35 7.01
C GLN A 15 -17.50 2.64 8.21
N LYS A 16 -18.64 3.16 8.68
CA LYS A 16 -19.34 2.62 9.86
C LYS A 16 -19.69 1.14 9.72
N GLU A 17 -20.16 0.70 8.55
CA GLU A 17 -20.59 -0.68 8.33
C GLU A 17 -19.43 -1.66 8.30
N THR A 18 -18.29 -1.32 7.70
CA THR A 18 -17.10 -2.20 7.73
C THR A 18 -16.52 -2.29 9.14
N ARG A 19 -16.53 -1.19 9.90
CA ARG A 19 -16.18 -1.20 11.33
C ARG A 19 -17.06 -2.14 12.14
N LYS A 20 -18.39 -2.13 11.96
CA LYS A 20 -19.30 -3.03 12.70
C LYS A 20 -18.92 -4.51 12.56
N HIS A 21 -18.27 -4.88 11.46
CA HIS A 21 -17.79 -6.23 11.18
C HIS A 21 -16.31 -6.45 11.55
N GLY A 22 -15.65 -5.48 12.20
CA GLY A 22 -14.23 -5.56 12.56
C GLY A 22 -13.27 -5.50 11.37
N ASN A 23 -13.74 -5.12 10.18
CA ASN A 23 -12.95 -5.21 8.94
C ASN A 23 -12.10 -3.97 8.67
N SER A 24 -12.32 -2.87 9.39
CA SER A 24 -11.57 -1.62 9.25
C SER A 24 -11.61 -0.84 10.55
N GLU A 25 -10.47 -0.81 11.24
CA GLU A 25 -10.28 -0.12 12.52
C GLU A 25 -8.90 0.56 12.54
N PHE A 26 -8.83 1.71 13.19
CA PHE A 26 -7.58 2.30 13.64
C PHE A 26 -7.09 1.55 14.87
N VAL A 27 -5.78 1.34 14.92
CA VAL A 27 -5.09 0.61 15.98
C VAL A 27 -3.95 1.44 16.56
N ASP A 28 -3.54 1.08 17.76
CA ASP A 28 -2.33 1.61 18.39
C ASP A 28 -1.05 0.94 17.86
N GLU A 29 0.08 1.30 18.46
CA GLU A 29 1.41 0.74 18.17
C GLU A 29 1.57 -0.74 18.52
N ASN A 30 0.68 -1.28 19.36
CA ASN A 30 0.61 -2.70 19.72
C ASN A 30 -0.43 -3.45 18.87
N PHE A 31 -0.91 -2.84 17.78
CA PHE A 31 -1.96 -3.35 16.90
C PHE A 31 -3.28 -3.66 17.63
N GLN A 32 -3.59 -2.92 18.71
CA GLN A 32 -4.86 -3.02 19.42
C GLN A 32 -5.84 -1.97 18.91
N SER A 33 -7.07 -2.38 18.63
CA SER A 33 -8.15 -1.47 18.22
C SER A 33 -8.50 -0.49 19.34
N TYR A 34 -8.70 0.78 19.00
CA TYR A 34 -9.29 1.75 19.92
C TYR A 34 -10.77 1.42 20.20
N ASP A 35 -11.16 1.40 21.47
CA ASP A 35 -12.55 1.13 21.91
C ASP A 35 -13.55 2.08 21.21
N ASP A 36 -13.25 3.38 21.24
CA ASP A 36 -14.00 4.39 20.51
C ASP A 36 -13.14 5.07 19.44
N GLN A 37 -13.20 4.50 18.24
CA GLN A 37 -12.56 5.02 17.03
C GLN A 37 -12.90 6.50 16.76
N TRP A 38 -14.15 6.92 16.98
CA TRP A 38 -14.55 8.30 16.69
C TRP A 38 -14.06 9.26 17.76
N ALA A 39 -14.13 8.89 19.04
CA ALA A 39 -13.56 9.70 20.11
C ALA A 39 -12.05 9.88 19.94
N TYR A 40 -11.34 8.81 19.55
CA TYR A 40 -9.91 8.89 19.23
C TYR A 40 -9.65 9.87 18.07
N LEU A 41 -10.33 9.69 16.94
CA LEU A 41 -10.17 10.58 15.77
C LEU A 41 -10.50 12.04 16.09
N ASN A 42 -11.51 12.31 16.92
CA ASN A 42 -11.90 13.66 17.32
C ASN A 42 -10.84 14.36 18.18
N ASN A 43 -10.00 13.60 18.89
CA ASN A 43 -8.93 14.13 19.72
C ASN A 43 -7.62 14.35 18.94
N ILE A 44 -7.53 13.92 17.67
CA ILE A 44 -6.34 14.11 16.86
C ILE A 44 -6.17 15.60 16.52
N ARG A 45 -5.05 16.17 16.96
CA ARG A 45 -4.68 17.55 16.61
C ARG A 45 -4.21 17.63 15.16
N LYS A 46 -4.78 18.56 14.39
CA LYS A 46 -4.27 18.90 13.06
C LYS A 46 -2.91 19.56 13.18
N MET A 47 -1.97 19.14 12.34
CA MET A 47 -0.66 19.80 12.23
C MET A 47 -0.81 21.12 11.46
N ASN A 48 -0.08 22.14 11.87
CA ASN A 48 0.07 23.37 11.09
C ASN A 48 1.13 23.20 9.99
N GLU A 49 1.22 24.17 9.09
CA GLU A 49 2.13 24.10 7.93
C GLU A 49 3.61 23.97 8.33
N GLU A 50 4.03 24.67 9.39
CA GLU A 50 5.41 24.61 9.88
C GLU A 50 5.75 23.22 10.44
N GLU A 51 4.83 22.62 11.20
CA GLU A 51 4.97 21.28 11.76
C GLU A 51 5.04 20.22 10.65
N VAL A 52 4.21 20.35 9.62
CA VAL A 52 4.25 19.48 8.44
C VAL A 52 5.60 19.63 7.73
N GLY A 53 6.06 20.86 7.49
CA GLY A 53 7.34 21.13 6.84
C GLY A 53 8.52 20.52 7.60
N LYS A 54 8.58 20.69 8.92
CA LYS A 54 9.61 20.05 9.77
C LYS A 54 9.51 18.53 9.73
N GLY A 55 8.30 17.98 9.75
CA GLY A 55 8.07 16.54 9.66
C GLY A 55 8.62 15.95 8.36
N ILE A 56 8.35 16.60 7.23
CA ILE A 56 8.86 16.19 5.91
C ILE A 56 10.40 16.20 5.92
N LEU A 57 11.03 17.27 6.40
CA LEU A 57 12.50 17.37 6.43
C LEU A 57 13.14 16.30 7.33
N ASN A 58 12.50 15.96 8.46
CA ASN A 58 13.05 14.99 9.40
C ASN A 58 12.83 13.53 8.97
N LEU A 59 11.74 13.25 8.24
CA LEU A 59 11.33 11.88 7.90
C LEU A 59 11.68 11.48 6.46
N CYS A 60 11.76 12.44 5.55
CA CYS A 60 12.08 12.19 4.15
C CYS A 60 13.59 12.39 3.92
N ASN A 61 14.34 11.29 3.92
CA ASN A 61 15.71 11.30 3.42
C ASN A 61 15.70 11.24 1.88
N GLY A 62 16.31 12.23 1.23
CA GLY A 62 16.48 12.23 -0.23
C GLY A 62 15.39 12.98 -1.01
N ASN A 63 14.88 12.37 -2.07
CA ASN A 63 13.86 12.97 -2.95
C ASN A 63 12.43 12.60 -2.51
N GLU A 64 11.41 13.22 -3.10
CA GLU A 64 9.98 13.01 -2.79
C GLU A 64 9.49 11.54 -2.85
N TYR A 65 10.30 10.63 -3.39
CA TYR A 65 10.02 9.20 -3.54
C TYR A 65 10.95 8.30 -2.68
N GLY A 66 11.80 8.89 -1.84
CA GLY A 66 12.74 8.19 -0.96
C GLY A 66 13.77 7.31 -1.69
N ASP A 67 14.41 6.40 -0.94
CA ASP A 67 15.44 5.47 -1.44
C ASP A 67 14.93 4.48 -2.51
N LEU A 68 13.61 4.36 -2.66
CA LEU A 68 12.97 3.46 -3.63
C LEU A 68 12.95 4.04 -5.05
N LYS A 69 13.23 5.33 -5.22
CA LYS A 69 13.36 5.94 -6.55
C LYS A 69 14.66 5.48 -7.19
N LYS A 70 14.59 4.40 -7.95
CA LYS A 70 15.60 4.12 -8.97
C LYS A 70 15.54 5.28 -9.97
N GLU A 71 16.69 5.86 -10.32
CA GLU A 71 16.81 6.71 -11.50
C GLU A 71 16.06 6.05 -12.65
N GLU A 72 15.27 6.81 -13.42
CA GLU A 72 14.41 6.31 -14.49
C GLU A 72 15.22 5.48 -15.52
N LEU A 73 15.50 4.23 -15.19
CA LEU A 73 15.77 3.21 -16.16
C LEU A 73 14.43 3.00 -16.85
N GLU A 74 14.37 3.27 -18.15
CA GLU A 74 13.22 3.02 -19.03
C GLU A 74 12.78 1.53 -19.08
N GLU A 75 13.20 0.70 -18.12
CA GLU A 75 12.77 -0.67 -17.94
C GLU A 75 11.34 -0.69 -17.42
N LYS A 76 10.40 -0.68 -18.37
CA LYS A 76 8.99 -0.93 -18.09
C LYS A 76 8.84 -2.24 -17.30
N PRO A 77 8.07 -2.27 -16.20
CA PRO A 77 7.99 -3.44 -15.31
C PRO A 77 7.38 -4.69 -15.95
N TRP A 78 6.65 -4.53 -17.07
CA TRP A 78 6.13 -5.63 -17.87
C TRP A 78 7.10 -6.14 -18.94
N LEU A 79 8.26 -5.49 -19.13
CA LEU A 79 9.33 -6.04 -19.95
C LEU A 79 9.97 -7.17 -19.16
N ARG A 80 9.86 -8.38 -19.70
CA ARG A 80 10.45 -9.58 -19.12
C ARG A 80 11.96 -9.43 -19.09
N ASN A 81 12.51 -9.01 -17.96
CA ASN A 81 13.95 -9.03 -17.74
C ASN A 81 14.40 -10.49 -17.84
N LYS A 82 15.16 -10.83 -18.89
CA LYS A 82 15.74 -12.17 -19.13
C LYS A 82 16.67 -12.66 -17.99
N LYS A 83 16.81 -11.88 -16.91
CA LYS A 83 17.60 -12.16 -15.70
C LYS A 83 16.81 -12.84 -14.58
N SER A 84 15.59 -13.34 -14.81
CA SER A 84 14.97 -14.23 -13.82
C SER A 84 15.82 -15.51 -13.73
N LYS A 85 16.67 -15.60 -12.71
CA LYS A 85 17.51 -16.76 -12.36
C LYS A 85 16.73 -18.04 -12.04
N TYR A 86 15.41 -18.02 -12.13
CA TYR A 86 14.55 -19.11 -11.72
C TYR A 86 14.20 -19.94 -12.94
N GLU A 87 14.87 -21.09 -13.06
CA GLU A 87 14.43 -22.19 -13.93
C GLU A 87 13.31 -22.92 -13.19
N LEU A 88 12.06 -22.66 -13.58
CA LEU A 88 10.92 -23.39 -13.04
C LEU A 88 10.96 -24.82 -13.57
N SER A 89 10.83 -25.78 -12.66
CA SER A 89 10.76 -27.21 -12.92
C SER A 89 9.33 -27.71 -12.73
N GLN A 90 9.06 -28.93 -13.21
CA GLN A 90 7.74 -29.56 -13.03
C GLN A 90 7.35 -29.70 -11.54
N LYS A 91 8.32 -29.72 -10.63
CA LYS A 91 8.07 -29.83 -9.17
C LYS A 91 7.54 -28.54 -8.54
N ASP A 92 7.67 -27.41 -9.23
CA ASP A 92 7.24 -26.10 -8.73
C ASP A 92 5.73 -25.86 -8.97
N PHE A 93 5.05 -26.80 -9.62
CA PHE A 93 3.63 -26.73 -9.93
C PHE A 93 2.87 -27.93 -9.32
N PRO A 94 1.60 -27.74 -8.92
CA PRO A 94 0.75 -28.84 -8.49
C PRO A 94 0.51 -29.84 -9.63
N MET A 95 0.25 -31.12 -9.29
CA MET A 95 -0.04 -32.16 -10.30
C MET A 95 -1.35 -31.89 -11.07
N GLU A 96 -2.28 -31.16 -10.47
CA GLU A 96 -3.56 -30.79 -11.05
C GLU A 96 -3.77 -29.28 -10.90
N GLY A 97 -4.27 -28.64 -11.96
CA GLY A 97 -4.60 -27.22 -11.97
C GLY A 97 -6.10 -27.02 -12.13
N GLY A 98 -6.72 -26.24 -11.23
CA GLY A 98 -8.10 -25.82 -11.39
C GLY A 98 -8.20 -24.62 -12.32
N ILE A 99 -9.06 -24.71 -13.34
CA ILE A 99 -9.42 -23.56 -14.17
C ILE A 99 -10.72 -22.98 -13.62
N VAL A 100 -10.70 -21.72 -13.23
CA VAL A 100 -11.89 -20.96 -12.88
C VAL A 100 -12.14 -19.94 -13.99
N LEU A 101 -13.27 -20.04 -14.67
CA LEU A 101 -13.70 -19.03 -15.63
C LEU A 101 -14.24 -17.82 -14.87
N ALA A 102 -13.64 -16.65 -15.08
CA ALA A 102 -14.18 -15.40 -14.58
C ALA A 102 -15.40 -14.98 -15.43
N ASN A 103 -16.43 -14.43 -14.77
CA ASN A 103 -17.71 -13.97 -15.34
C ASN A 103 -18.69 -15.10 -15.74
N MET A 104 -19.13 -15.86 -14.76
CA MET A 104 -20.42 -16.56 -14.80
C MET A 104 -21.53 -15.54 -14.50
N ILE A 105 -22.00 -14.81 -15.52
CA ILE A 105 -23.24 -14.01 -15.41
C ILE A 105 -24.43 -14.95 -15.46
#